data_AF-A0A5R2MXJ6-F1
#
_entry.id   AF-A0A5R2MXJ6-F1
#
_cell.length_a   1.000
_cell.length_b   1.000
_cell.length_c   1.000
_cell.angle_alpha   90.00
_cell.angle_beta   90.00
_cell.angle_gamma   90.00
#
_symmetry.space_group_name_H-M   'P 1'
#
loop_
_entity.id
_entity.type
_entity.pdbx_description
1 polymer ?
#
loop_
_entity_poly.entity_id
_entity_poly.type
_entity_poly.pdbx_seq_one_letter_code
_entity_poly.pdbx_strand_id
1 'polypeptide(L)'
;LGGVIISERLLENLRRSNHPDALFGHGLTYTSHPVGCAVALKNLDLLEESVLAHTQAVAPYFQARLKTLEELPLVGEVRGVGLMGCVECVADRESKDPLQLDKDVGKRIDAHCHE
;
A
#
# COMPACT_ATOMS: atom_id res chain seq x y z
N LEU A 1 6.32 -11.35 7.43
CA LEU A 1 6.36 -10.70 8.76
C LEU A 1 5.19 -9.73 8.82
N GLY A 2 4.43 -9.72 9.91
CA GLY A 2 3.37 -8.75 10.15
C GLY A 2 3.47 -8.23 11.58
N GLY A 3 2.97 -7.04 11.85
CA GLY A 3 3.03 -6.42 13.16
C GLY A 3 1.72 -5.72 13.51
N VAL A 4 1.33 -5.80 14.77
CA VAL A 4 0.27 -5.00 15.36
C VAL A 4 0.93 -4.01 16.32
N ILE A 5 0.92 -2.74 15.98
CA ILE A 5 1.46 -1.68 16.84
C ILE A 5 0.32 -1.20 17.73
N ILE A 6 0.48 -1.39 19.05
CA ILE A 6 -0.53 -1.04 20.05
C ILE A 6 -0.05 0.18 20.82
N SER A 7 -0.85 1.26 20.82
CA SER A 7 -0.56 2.44 21.63
C SER A 7 -0.55 2.09 23.12
N GLU A 8 0.34 2.71 23.89
CA GLU A 8 0.44 2.52 25.34
C GLU A 8 -0.91 2.77 26.04
N ARG A 9 -1.64 3.82 25.66
CA ARG A 9 -2.98 4.13 26.19
C ARG A 9 -3.96 2.96 26.09
N LEU A 10 -3.98 2.29 24.94
CA LEU A 10 -4.87 1.15 24.72
C LEU A 10 -4.41 -0.06 25.53
N LEU A 11 -3.10 -0.32 25.55
CA LEU A 11 -2.53 -1.43 26.30
C LEU A 11 -2.79 -1.29 27.81
N GLU A 12 -2.66 -0.08 28.36
CA GLU A 12 -2.93 0.22 29.76
C GLU A 12 -4.41 0.04 30.11
N ASN A 13 -5.32 0.50 29.25
CA ASN A 13 -6.75 0.26 29.45
C ASN A 13 -7.08 -1.23 29.48
N LEU A 14 -6.50 -2.03 28.57
CA LEU A 14 -6.70 -3.48 28.52
C LEU A 14 -6.18 -4.17 29.79
N ARG A 15 -5.03 -3.74 30.30
CA ARG A 15 -4.45 -4.24 31.55
C ARG A 15 -5.35 -3.94 32.76
N ARG A 16 -5.90 -2.72 32.84
CA ARG A 16 -6.80 -2.32 33.94
C ARG A 16 -8.15 -3.01 33.90
N SER A 17 -8.69 -3.28 32.72
CA SER A 17 -9.98 -3.94 32.56
C SER A 17 -9.94 -5.45 32.80
N ASN A 18 -8.74 -6.04 32.88
CA ASN A 18 -8.56 -7.48 33.01
C ASN A 18 -8.54 -7.93 34.47
N HIS A 19 -9.17 -9.08 34.73
CA HIS A 19 -9.03 -9.79 35.99
C HIS A 19 -7.55 -10.16 36.22
N PRO A 20 -7.04 -10.22 37.47
CA PRO A 20 -5.65 -10.56 37.77
C PRO A 20 -5.16 -11.87 37.11
N ASP A 21 -6.06 -12.83 36.91
CA ASP A 21 -5.77 -14.14 36.31
C ASP A 21 -6.02 -14.20 34.79
N ALA A 22 -6.37 -13.09 34.15
CA ALA A 22 -6.70 -13.07 32.73
C ALA A 22 -5.45 -13.26 31.86
N LEU A 23 -5.48 -14.29 31.00
CA LEU A 23 -4.45 -14.58 30.01
C LEU A 23 -4.83 -14.00 28.64
N PHE A 24 -3.84 -13.42 27.96
CA PHE A 24 -4.00 -13.03 26.55
C PHE A 24 -3.80 -14.24 25.64
N GLY A 25 -4.88 -15.00 25.43
CA GLY A 25 -4.90 -16.23 24.63
C GLY A 25 -4.84 -16.00 23.12
N HIS A 26 -3.85 -15.24 22.64
CA HIS A 26 -3.63 -14.99 21.21
C HIS A 26 -2.16 -15.17 20.86
N GLY A 27 -1.92 -15.92 19.78
CA GLY A 27 -0.58 -16.15 19.25
C GLY A 27 -0.64 -17.08 18.04
N LEU A 28 0.32 -16.91 17.15
CA LEU A 28 0.56 -17.80 16.00
C LEU A 28 1.84 -18.59 16.24
N THR A 29 1.94 -19.81 15.69
CA THR A 29 3.13 -20.68 15.79
C THR A 29 4.43 -19.96 15.37
N TYR A 30 4.35 -19.04 14.41
CA TYR A 30 5.48 -18.27 13.88
C TYR A 30 5.50 -16.80 14.33
N THR A 31 4.84 -16.48 15.44
CA THR A 31 4.93 -15.14 16.05
C THR A 31 6.39 -14.85 16.38
N SER A 32 6.89 -13.67 16.00
CA SER A 32 8.27 -13.25 16.25
C SER A 32 9.34 -14.21 15.68
N HIS A 33 9.09 -14.79 14.51
CA HIS A 33 10.04 -15.68 13.85
C HIS A 33 11.42 -15.00 13.69
N PRO A 34 12.51 -15.52 14.29
CA PRO A 34 13.80 -14.83 14.38
C PRO A 34 14.40 -14.42 13.03
N VAL A 35 14.31 -15.29 12.01
CA VAL A 35 14.76 -14.97 10.65
C VAL A 35 14.00 -13.78 10.05
N GLY A 36 12.66 -13.75 10.22
CA GLY A 36 11.85 -12.63 9.73
C GLY A 36 12.20 -11.32 10.44
N CYS A 37 12.45 -11.38 11.75
CA CYS A 37 12.90 -10.22 12.53
C CYS A 37 14.29 -9.72 12.07
N ALA A 38 15.24 -10.61 11.81
CA ALA A 38 16.56 -10.23 11.32
C ALA A 38 16.50 -9.53 9.94
N VAL A 39 15.68 -10.05 9.02
CA VAL A 39 15.45 -9.42 7.71
C VAL A 39 14.79 -8.05 7.86
N ALA A 40 13.81 -7.91 8.75
CA ALA A 40 13.12 -6.65 8.97
C ALA A 40 14.03 -5.57 9.56
N LEU A 41 14.90 -5.92 10.52
CA LEU A 41 15.89 -4.99 11.06
C LEU A 41 16.79 -4.45 9.95
N LYS A 42 17.36 -5.33 9.11
CA LYS A 42 18.20 -4.85 8.01
C LYS A 42 17.42 -4.03 6.98
N ASN A 43 16.16 -4.36 6.72
CA ASN A 43 15.30 -3.57 5.84
C ASN A 43 15.04 -2.16 6.40
N LEU A 44 14.85 -2.02 7.71
CA LEU A 44 14.70 -0.71 8.36
C LEU A 44 15.99 0.12 8.24
N ASP A 45 17.16 -0.49 8.47
CA ASP A 45 18.45 0.21 8.29
C ASP A 45 18.55 0.80 6.87
N LEU A 46 18.26 0.00 5.84
CA LEU A 46 18.31 0.44 4.44
C LEU A 46 17.29 1.54 4.12
N LEU A 47 16.10 1.45 4.71
CA LEU A 47 15.05 2.47 4.58
C LEU A 47 15.51 3.82 5.13
N GLU A 48 16.10 3.83 6.32
CA GLU A 48 16.58 5.03 7.01
C GLU A 48 17.85 5.61 6.37
N GLU A 49 18.77 4.77 5.88
CA GLU A 49 20.05 5.20 5.31
C GLU A 49 19.88 5.97 3.98
N SER A 50 19.02 5.49 3.07
CA SER A 50 18.98 6.06 1.72
C SER A 50 17.66 5.92 0.97
N VAL A 51 16.92 4.82 1.16
CA VAL A 51 15.75 4.54 0.33
C VAL A 51 14.63 5.56 0.56
N LEU A 52 14.41 6.01 1.81
CA LEU A 52 13.41 7.02 2.11
C LEU A 52 13.73 8.38 1.45
N ALA A 53 14.97 8.85 1.59
CA ALA A 53 15.41 10.11 0.99
C ALA A 53 15.34 10.06 -0.54
N HIS A 54 15.78 8.95 -1.14
CA HIS A 54 15.67 8.74 -2.59
C HIS A 54 14.20 8.76 -3.05
N THR A 55 13.33 8.04 -2.36
CA THR A 55 11.89 7.97 -2.66
C THR A 55 11.24 9.35 -2.64
N GLN A 56 11.58 10.19 -1.65
CA GLN A 56 11.09 11.57 -1.59
C GLN A 56 11.62 12.43 -2.74
N ALA A 57 12.87 12.24 -3.15
CA ALA A 57 13.48 13.00 -4.24
C ALA A 57 12.86 12.65 -5.61
N VAL A 58 12.54 11.37 -5.86
CA VAL A 58 11.99 10.93 -7.16
C VAL A 58 10.47 11.02 -7.26
N ALA A 59 9.75 11.05 -6.14
CA ALA A 59 8.29 11.09 -6.11
C ALA A 59 7.67 12.23 -6.93
N PRO A 60 8.13 13.49 -6.86
CA PRO A 60 7.56 14.58 -7.67
C PRO A 60 7.67 14.32 -9.17
N TYR A 61 8.82 13.80 -9.62
CA TYR A 61 9.01 13.44 -11.03
C TYR A 61 8.08 12.30 -11.44
N PHE A 62 7.99 11.25 -10.64
CA PHE A 62 7.09 10.13 -10.89
C PHE A 62 5.62 10.58 -11.03
N GLN A 63 5.14 11.40 -10.09
CA GLN A 63 3.77 11.93 -10.15
C GLN A 63 3.55 12.85 -11.36
N ALA A 64 4.50 13.74 -11.66
CA ALA A 64 4.41 14.61 -12.84
C ALA A 64 4.34 13.82 -14.15
N ARG A 65 5.14 12.75 -14.28
CA ARG A 65 5.14 11.87 -15.46
C ARG A 65 3.88 11.03 -15.56
N LEU A 66 3.32 10.55 -14.45
CA LEU A 66 2.03 9.88 -14.48
C LEU A 66 0.92 10.85 -14.91
N LYS A 67 0.94 12.10 -14.44
CA LYS A 67 -0.10 13.09 -14.72
C LYS A 67 -0.26 13.39 -16.21
N THR A 68 0.82 13.28 -17.00
CA THR A 68 0.74 13.48 -18.46
C THR A 68 -0.16 12.44 -19.16
N LEU A 69 -0.44 11.30 -18.53
CA LEU A 69 -1.33 10.30 -19.11
C LEU A 69 -2.79 10.77 -19.20
N GLU A 70 -3.18 11.83 -18.46
CA GLU A 70 -4.51 12.46 -18.59
C GLU A 70 -4.75 13.11 -19.95
N GLU A 71 -3.70 13.30 -20.76
CA GLU A 71 -3.82 13.74 -22.15
C GLU A 71 -4.42 12.66 -23.06
N LEU A 72 -4.42 11.39 -22.62
CA LEU A 72 -4.97 10.28 -23.39
C LEU A 72 -6.49 10.26 -23.28
N PRO A 73 -7.24 10.09 -24.39
CA PRO A 73 -8.71 10.10 -24.37
C PRO A 73 -9.35 9.04 -23.47
N LEU A 74 -8.63 7.93 -23.25
CA LEU A 74 -9.09 6.80 -22.43
C LEU A 74 -8.91 7.06 -20.92
N VAL A 75 -8.07 8.02 -20.52
CA VAL A 75 -7.73 8.29 -19.12
C VAL A 75 -8.68 9.34 -18.56
N GLY A 76 -9.44 8.97 -17.53
CA GLY A 76 -10.36 9.86 -16.83
C GLY A 76 -9.67 10.67 -15.73
N GLU A 77 -8.82 10.01 -14.95
CA GLU A 77 -8.10 10.65 -13.84
C GLU A 77 -6.76 9.96 -13.58
N VAL A 78 -5.75 10.74 -13.24
CA VAL A 78 -4.52 10.29 -12.61
C VAL A 78 -4.40 10.90 -11.22
N ARG A 79 -4.30 10.02 -10.22
CA ARG A 79 -4.13 10.38 -8.80
C ARG A 79 -3.05 9.52 -8.14
N GLY A 80 -2.39 10.07 -7.13
CA GLY A 80 -1.30 9.37 -6.46
C GLY A 80 -0.64 10.17 -5.37
N VAL A 81 0.25 9.53 -4.63
CA VAL A 81 1.10 10.14 -3.62
C VAL A 81 2.41 9.36 -3.50
N GLY A 82 3.54 10.07 -3.38
CA GLY A 82 4.84 9.43 -3.30
C GLY A 82 5.14 8.63 -4.56
N LEU A 83 5.47 7.35 -4.40
CA LEU A 83 5.67 6.38 -5.49
C LEU A 83 4.47 5.45 -5.70
N MET A 84 3.30 5.82 -5.20
CA MET A 84 2.04 5.15 -5.51
C MET A 84 1.21 6.02 -6.43
N GLY A 85 0.70 5.43 -7.51
CA GLY A 85 -0.12 6.12 -8.49
C GLY A 85 -1.23 5.21 -9.00
N CYS A 86 -2.32 5.81 -9.44
CA CYS A 86 -3.46 5.18 -10.07
C CYS A 86 -3.82 5.96 -11.32
N VAL A 87 -3.98 5.24 -12.42
CA VAL A 87 -4.47 5.75 -13.70
C VAL A 87 -5.84 5.11 -13.90
N GLU A 88 -6.88 5.91 -13.77
CA GLU A 88 -8.26 5.46 -13.96
C GLU A 88 -8.66 5.69 -15.42
N CYS A 89 -8.90 4.59 -16.13
CA CYS A 89 -9.40 4.63 -17.49
C CYS A 89 -10.93 4.64 -17.46
N VAL A 90 -11.56 5.47 -18.28
CA VAL A 90 -13.02 5.55 -18.41
C VAL A 90 -13.37 5.16 -19.83
N ALA A 91 -13.94 3.98 -19.98
CA ALA A 91 -14.15 3.39 -21.30
C ALA A 91 -15.34 4.04 -22.05
N ASP A 92 -16.30 4.65 -21.32
CA ASP A 92 -17.34 5.53 -21.86
C ASP A 92 -17.92 6.40 -20.72
N ARG A 93 -17.89 7.73 -20.86
CA ARG A 93 -18.44 8.66 -19.85
C ARG A 93 -19.97 8.65 -19.78
N GLU A 94 -20.66 8.10 -20.79
CA GLU A 94 -22.13 8.13 -20.92
C GLU A 94 -22.79 6.73 -20.88
N SER A 95 -22.02 5.63 -20.76
CA SER A 95 -22.51 4.25 -20.86
C SER A 95 -23.39 3.78 -19.69
N LYS A 96 -24.27 2.80 -20.00
CA LYS A 96 -25.21 2.15 -19.09
C LYS A 96 -24.64 0.96 -18.28
N ASP A 97 -23.42 0.50 -18.58
CA ASP A 97 -22.69 -0.51 -17.78
C ASP A 97 -21.17 -0.23 -17.76
N PRO A 98 -20.73 0.80 -17.00
CA PRO A 98 -19.33 1.26 -17.02
C PRO A 98 -18.36 0.23 -16.41
N LEU A 99 -18.79 -0.54 -15.42
CA LEU A 99 -17.89 -1.38 -14.62
C LEU A 99 -17.30 -2.57 -15.40
N GLN A 100 -18.09 -3.20 -16.28
CA GLN A 100 -17.60 -4.34 -17.05
C GLN A 100 -16.59 -3.89 -18.11
N LEU A 101 -16.87 -2.78 -18.78
CA LEU A 101 -15.99 -2.20 -19.80
C LEU A 101 -14.67 -1.74 -19.18
N ASP A 102 -14.71 -1.10 -18.00
CA ASP A 102 -13.52 -0.66 -17.27
C ASP A 102 -12.64 -1.84 -16.85
N LYS A 103 -13.24 -2.96 -16.41
CA LYS A 103 -12.49 -4.19 -16.10
C LYS A 103 -11.78 -4.76 -17.31
N ASP A 104 -12.45 -4.81 -18.46
CA ASP A 104 -11.88 -5.38 -19.68
C ASP A 104 -10.77 -4.49 -20.25
N VAL A 105 -10.92 -3.16 -20.17
CA VAL A 105 -9.84 -2.20 -20.47
C VAL A 105 -8.66 -2.38 -19.51
N GLY A 106 -8.91 -2.43 -18.19
CA GLY A 106 -7.88 -2.62 -17.19
C GLY A 106 -7.09 -3.91 -17.40
N LYS A 107 -7.77 -5.02 -17.69
CA LYS A 107 -7.11 -6.30 -18.03
C LYS A 107 -6.23 -6.20 -19.27
N ARG A 108 -6.66 -5.49 -20.31
CA ARG A 108 -5.87 -5.32 -21.54
C ARG A 108 -4.61 -4.49 -21.29
N ILE A 109 -4.73 -3.42 -20.51
CA ILE A 109 -3.58 -2.59 -20.11
C ILE A 109 -2.62 -3.41 -19.26
N ASP A 110 -3.12 -4.12 -18.25
CA ASP A 110 -2.32 -4.97 -17.36
C ASP A 110 -1.57 -6.06 -18.14
N ALA A 111 -2.25 -6.72 -19.09
CA ALA A 111 -1.61 -7.73 -19.94
C ALA A 111 -0.48 -7.12 -20.79
N HIS A 112 -0.68 -5.92 -21.35
CA HIS A 112 0.34 -5.26 -22.17
C HIS A 112 1.53 -4.75 -21.35
N CYS A 113 1.31 -4.30 -20.11
CA CYS A 113 2.38 -3.82 -19.23
C CYS A 113 3.25 -4.94 -18.62
N HIS A 114 2.77 -6.20 -18.65
CA HIS A 114 3.53 -7.37 -18.20
C HIS A 114 4.48 -7.94 -19.25
N GLU A 115 4.32 -7.60 -20.53
CA GLU A 115 5.19 -8.02 -21.66
C GLU A 115 6.49 -7.19 -21.70
#